data_AF-A0A382LEN6-F1
#
_entry.id   AF-A0A382LEN6-F1
#
_cell.length_a   1.000
_cell.length_b   1.000
_cell.length_c   1.000
_cell.angle_alpha   90.00
_cell.angle_beta   90.00
_cell.angle_gamma   90.00
#
_symmetry.space_group_name_H-M   'P 1'
#
loop_
_entity.id
_entity.type
_entity.pdbx_description
1 polymer ?
#
loop_
_entity_poly.entity_id
_entity_poly.type
_entity_poly.pdbx_seq_one_letter_code
_entity_poly.pdbx_strand_id
1 'polypeptide(L)'
;MDELYIGLMSGTSMDGVDAVIVELDETQCEIHQAQTTPYPKVLKEQASDLIEKRVTSLENLGALSTALGHFFAECVLDLVKKSSFKLSDIAAIGHHGQTVFHKPTRPEPFTLQLGNPSVIAAQTGITTVADFRSLDIALGGQGAPLAPVFHDWLFSSPDETRVVVNIGGISNLTFLHPDKALSGFDSGPGNTLMDAWSKQCIGKPYDTNGGWAATGQVLEPLLTYLMADPFFAKKPPKSTGREYFNLDWLKEALAVGEQLKPIDADIQATLSELTAQTIVNDISKFQPVARIILCGG
;
A
#
# COMPACT_ATOMS: atom_id res chain seq x y z
N MET A 1 26.84 -14.36 7.21
CA MET A 1 26.38 -15.50 6.42
C MET A 1 25.01 -15.07 5.98
N ASP A 2 24.82 -14.91 4.70
CA ASP A 2 23.66 -14.23 4.17
C ASP A 2 22.45 -15.13 4.39
N GLU A 3 21.40 -14.57 5.00
CA GLU A 3 20.23 -15.33 5.45
C GLU A 3 19.07 -15.11 4.48
N LEU A 4 18.39 -16.20 4.14
CA LEU A 4 17.21 -16.16 3.28
C LEU A 4 15.96 -15.94 4.12
N TYR A 5 15.14 -14.99 3.67
CA TYR A 5 13.87 -14.64 4.28
C TYR A 5 12.76 -14.74 3.25
N ILE A 6 11.54 -14.99 3.73
CA ILE A 6 10.34 -14.86 2.91
C ILE A 6 9.52 -13.67 3.38
N GLY A 7 9.21 -12.75 2.48
CA GLY A 7 8.27 -11.65 2.72
C GLY A 7 6.88 -12.00 2.17
N LEU A 8 5.83 -11.81 2.98
CA LEU A 8 4.43 -11.91 2.56
C LEU A 8 3.71 -10.58 2.76
N MET A 9 3.12 -10.04 1.70
CA MET A 9 2.35 -8.81 1.73
C MET A 9 1.02 -8.98 0.99
N SER A 10 -0.06 -8.47 1.59
CA SER A 10 -1.28 -8.23 0.83
C SER A 10 -1.79 -6.81 1.09
N GLY A 11 -1.90 -6.06 0.00
CA GLY A 11 -2.40 -4.71 0.00
C GLY A 11 -3.90 -4.64 0.30
N THR A 12 -4.38 -3.44 0.60
CA THR A 12 -5.82 -3.19 0.79
C THR A 12 -6.65 -3.38 -0.48
N SER A 13 -6.01 -3.50 -1.65
CA SER A 13 -6.67 -3.84 -2.91
C SER A 13 -7.10 -5.30 -3.01
N MET A 14 -6.49 -6.19 -2.22
CA MET A 14 -6.77 -7.64 -2.24
C MET A 14 -6.68 -8.25 -3.65
N ASP A 15 -5.79 -7.73 -4.50
CA ASP A 15 -5.57 -8.26 -5.85
C ASP A 15 -4.83 -9.59 -5.82
N GLY A 16 -3.97 -9.75 -4.81
CA GLY A 16 -3.29 -11.00 -4.52
C GLY A 16 -2.43 -10.91 -3.26
N VAL A 17 -1.68 -11.96 -3.03
CA VAL A 17 -0.63 -12.06 -2.02
C VAL A 17 0.70 -12.02 -2.76
N ASP A 18 1.48 -10.99 -2.49
CA ASP A 18 2.85 -10.87 -2.94
C ASP A 18 3.74 -11.67 -1.98
N ALA A 19 4.53 -12.58 -2.55
CA ALA A 19 5.45 -13.43 -1.83
C ALA A 19 6.83 -13.34 -2.48
N VAL A 20 7.87 -13.08 -1.69
CA VAL A 20 9.25 -12.94 -2.17
C VAL A 20 10.20 -13.78 -1.33
N ILE A 21 11.17 -14.43 -1.97
CA ILE A 21 12.37 -14.97 -1.31
C ILE A 21 13.47 -13.93 -1.51
N VAL A 22 14.02 -13.45 -0.41
CA VAL A 22 15.08 -12.45 -0.41
C VAL A 22 16.27 -12.95 0.37
N GLU A 23 17.46 -12.63 -0.10
CA GLU A 23 18.70 -12.71 0.65
C GLU A 23 19.06 -11.31 1.11
N LEU A 24 19.28 -11.17 2.42
CA LEU A 24 19.61 -9.89 3.04
C LEU A 24 21.00 -9.98 3.66
N ASP A 25 21.87 -9.05 3.30
CA ASP A 25 23.13 -8.79 4.00
C ASP A 25 23.08 -7.42 4.73
N GLU A 26 24.21 -6.90 5.21
CA GLU A 26 24.24 -5.60 5.92
C GLU A 26 23.82 -4.40 5.03
N THR A 27 23.88 -4.53 3.71
CA THR A 27 23.75 -3.42 2.74
C THR A 27 22.96 -3.76 1.47
N GLN A 28 22.64 -5.02 1.22
CA GLN A 28 22.04 -5.49 -0.03
C GLN A 28 20.83 -6.38 0.22
N CYS A 29 19.87 -6.26 -0.70
CA CYS A 29 18.71 -7.12 -0.81
C CYS A 29 18.70 -7.72 -2.21
N GLU A 30 18.94 -9.04 -2.30
CA GLU A 30 18.79 -9.80 -3.54
C GLU A 30 17.46 -10.53 -3.54
N ILE A 31 16.66 -10.34 -4.58
CA ILE A 31 15.39 -11.04 -4.77
C ILE A 31 15.65 -12.28 -5.61
N HIS A 32 15.48 -13.45 -5.02
CA HIS A 32 15.69 -14.74 -5.70
C HIS A 32 14.45 -15.28 -6.39
N GLN A 33 13.29 -15.02 -5.79
CA GLN A 33 12.00 -15.45 -6.35
C GLN A 33 10.91 -14.48 -5.91
N ALA A 34 10.00 -14.14 -6.80
CA ALA A 34 8.85 -13.30 -6.50
C ALA A 34 7.61 -13.83 -7.23
N GLN A 35 6.47 -13.82 -6.56
CA GLN A 35 5.20 -14.13 -7.19
C GLN A 35 4.05 -13.39 -6.52
N THR A 36 3.00 -13.16 -7.30
CA THR A 36 1.71 -12.69 -6.79
C THR A 36 0.68 -13.79 -7.00
N THR A 37 0.07 -14.28 -5.93
CA THR A 37 -0.98 -15.29 -5.99
C THR A 37 -2.35 -14.64 -5.76
N PRO A 38 -3.30 -14.73 -6.72
CA PRO A 38 -4.61 -14.14 -6.54
C PRO A 38 -5.39 -14.86 -5.44
N TYR A 39 -6.20 -14.11 -4.69
CA TYR A 39 -7.06 -14.70 -3.66
C TYR A 39 -8.09 -15.66 -4.27
N PRO A 40 -8.37 -16.81 -3.62
CA PRO A 40 -9.55 -17.61 -3.90
C PRO A 40 -10.81 -16.75 -3.77
N LYS A 41 -11.72 -16.85 -4.74
CA LYS A 41 -12.90 -15.98 -4.85
C LYS A 41 -13.67 -15.84 -3.53
N VAL A 42 -13.98 -16.96 -2.88
CA VAL A 42 -14.74 -16.98 -1.62
C VAL A 42 -14.00 -16.27 -0.50
N LEU A 43 -12.69 -16.49 -0.38
CA LEU A 43 -11.86 -15.86 0.65
C LEU A 43 -11.75 -14.35 0.43
N LYS A 44 -11.62 -13.92 -0.84
CA LYS A 44 -11.65 -12.51 -1.22
C LYS A 44 -12.97 -11.87 -0.82
N GLU A 45 -14.10 -12.48 -1.19
CA GLU A 45 -15.44 -11.98 -0.88
C GLU A 45 -15.65 -11.82 0.63
N GLN A 46 -15.27 -12.81 1.44
CA GLN A 46 -15.41 -12.75 2.89
C GLN A 46 -14.59 -11.62 3.54
N ALA A 47 -13.34 -11.46 3.13
CA ALA A 47 -12.48 -10.40 3.67
C ALA A 47 -12.86 -9.02 3.16
N SER A 48 -13.26 -8.88 1.89
CA SER A 48 -13.83 -7.62 1.37
C SER A 48 -15.09 -7.22 2.13
N ASP A 49 -16.02 -8.15 2.34
CA ASP A 49 -17.25 -7.92 3.11
C ASP A 49 -16.95 -7.41 4.53
N LEU A 50 -15.95 -7.98 5.19
CA LEU A 50 -15.52 -7.53 6.52
C LEU A 50 -14.94 -6.12 6.49
N ILE A 51 -14.07 -5.82 5.52
CA ILE A 51 -13.43 -4.50 5.37
C ILE A 51 -14.48 -3.41 5.10
N GLU A 52 -15.45 -3.71 4.23
CA GLU A 52 -16.50 -2.78 3.83
C GLU A 52 -17.53 -2.57 4.95
N LYS A 53 -18.09 -3.66 5.49
CA LYS A 53 -19.19 -3.59 6.46
C LYS A 53 -18.70 -3.27 7.86
N ARG A 54 -17.45 -3.62 8.20
CA ARG A 54 -16.83 -3.44 9.53
C ARG A 54 -17.63 -4.08 10.66
N VAL A 55 -18.41 -5.11 10.36
CA VAL A 55 -19.27 -5.83 11.30
C VAL A 55 -19.18 -7.32 10.99
N THR A 56 -18.85 -8.12 12.00
CA THR A 56 -18.83 -9.59 11.93
C THR A 56 -18.91 -10.19 13.34
N SER A 57 -19.18 -11.50 13.44
CA SER A 57 -19.07 -12.22 14.71
C SER A 57 -17.60 -12.55 15.02
N LEU A 58 -17.27 -12.73 16.31
CA LEU A 58 -15.93 -13.16 16.73
C LEU A 58 -15.55 -14.52 16.13
N GLU A 59 -16.53 -15.42 16.00
CA GLU A 59 -16.36 -16.73 15.36
C GLU A 59 -15.94 -16.58 13.89
N ASN A 60 -16.66 -15.74 13.13
CA ASN A 60 -16.33 -15.50 11.72
C ASN A 60 -14.98 -14.79 11.56
N LEU A 61 -14.65 -13.88 12.46
CA LEU A 61 -13.35 -13.20 12.47
C LEU A 61 -12.19 -14.21 12.66
N GLY A 62 -12.33 -15.11 13.64
CA GLY A 62 -11.35 -16.16 13.91
C GLY A 62 -11.23 -17.18 12.77
N ALA A 63 -12.37 -17.59 12.21
CA ALA A 63 -12.42 -18.49 11.06
C ALA A 63 -11.75 -17.88 9.82
N LEU A 64 -12.06 -16.61 9.51
CA LEU A 64 -11.45 -15.89 8.40
C LEU A 64 -9.94 -15.71 8.59
N SER A 65 -9.49 -15.35 9.79
CA SER A 65 -8.05 -15.20 10.07
C SER A 65 -7.29 -16.52 9.90
N THR A 66 -7.89 -17.63 10.31
CA THR A 66 -7.33 -18.98 10.13
C THR A 66 -7.30 -19.38 8.65
N ALA A 67 -8.39 -19.15 7.92
CA ALA A 67 -8.47 -19.44 6.48
C ALA A 67 -7.45 -18.62 5.66
N LEU A 68 -7.28 -17.34 6.00
CA LEU A 68 -6.22 -16.50 5.46
C LEU A 68 -4.84 -17.07 5.78
N GLY A 69 -4.60 -17.51 7.03
CA GLY A 69 -3.34 -18.14 7.44
C GLY A 69 -2.99 -19.37 6.61
N HIS A 70 -3.97 -20.24 6.31
CA HIS A 70 -3.78 -21.38 5.42
C HIS A 70 -3.40 -20.94 4.00
N PHE A 71 -4.13 -19.98 3.44
CA PHE A 71 -3.85 -19.47 2.09
C PHE A 71 -2.46 -18.80 2.00
N PHE A 72 -2.05 -18.05 3.02
CA PHE A 72 -0.71 -17.47 3.08
C PHE A 72 0.38 -18.56 3.17
N ALA A 73 0.15 -19.63 3.93
CA ALA A 73 1.07 -20.76 3.99
C ALA A 73 1.19 -21.47 2.62
N GLU A 74 0.08 -21.66 1.92
CA GLU A 74 0.08 -22.20 0.54
C GLU A 74 0.91 -21.32 -0.40
N CYS A 75 0.79 -19.99 -0.30
CA CYS A 75 1.60 -19.06 -1.09
C CYS A 75 3.10 -19.22 -0.83
N VAL A 76 3.50 -19.46 0.43
CA VAL A 76 4.91 -19.75 0.80
C VAL A 76 5.37 -21.06 0.20
N LEU A 77 4.59 -22.13 0.38
CA LEU A 77 4.95 -23.46 -0.12
C LEU A 77 5.09 -23.46 -1.64
N ASP A 78 4.18 -22.78 -2.35
CA ASP A 78 4.25 -22.64 -3.81
C ASP A 78 5.43 -21.78 -4.26
N LEU A 79 5.77 -20.72 -3.51
CA LEU A 79 6.94 -19.86 -3.79
C LEU A 79 8.22 -20.68 -3.73
N VAL A 80 8.42 -21.42 -2.63
CA VAL A 80 9.61 -22.25 -2.42
C VAL A 80 9.69 -23.36 -3.45
N LYS A 81 8.56 -24.02 -3.75
CA LYS A 81 8.49 -25.06 -4.79
C LYS A 81 8.92 -24.58 -6.19
N LYS A 82 8.70 -23.29 -6.50
CA LYS A 82 9.12 -22.66 -7.76
C LYS A 82 10.54 -22.08 -7.70
N SER A 83 11.23 -22.17 -6.57
CA SER A 83 12.60 -21.70 -6.39
C SER A 83 13.59 -22.88 -6.40
N SER A 84 14.88 -22.58 -6.32
CA SER A 84 15.94 -23.59 -6.09
C SER A 84 16.14 -23.93 -4.61
N PHE A 85 15.46 -23.25 -3.69
CA PHE A 85 15.64 -23.39 -2.25
C PHE A 85 14.65 -24.39 -1.64
N LYS A 86 14.96 -24.83 -0.42
CA LYS A 86 14.11 -25.65 0.44
C LYS A 86 13.59 -24.82 1.59
N LEU A 87 12.52 -25.28 2.24
CA LEU A 87 11.98 -24.65 3.44
C LEU A 87 13.02 -24.54 4.57
N SER A 88 13.92 -25.52 4.67
CA SER A 88 15.01 -25.53 5.66
C SER A 88 16.08 -24.46 5.43
N ASP A 89 16.12 -23.87 4.24
CA ASP A 89 17.10 -22.84 3.88
C ASP A 89 16.60 -21.45 4.30
N ILE A 90 15.30 -21.31 4.62
CA ILE A 90 14.66 -20.05 4.99
C ILE A 90 14.74 -19.84 6.50
N ALA A 91 15.37 -18.75 6.92
CA ALA A 91 15.53 -18.39 8.32
C ALA A 91 14.20 -17.98 8.98
N ALA A 92 13.43 -17.13 8.31
CA ALA A 92 12.13 -16.69 8.79
C ALA A 92 11.19 -16.18 7.67
N ILE A 93 9.90 -16.14 7.99
CA ILE A 93 8.85 -15.50 7.21
C ILE A 93 8.47 -14.18 7.89
N GLY A 94 8.56 -13.06 7.17
CA GLY A 94 7.94 -11.79 7.54
C GLY A 94 6.53 -11.69 6.97
N HIS A 95 5.52 -11.76 7.83
CA HIS A 95 4.11 -11.79 7.45
C HIS A 95 3.36 -10.51 7.85
N HIS A 96 3.06 -9.66 6.87
CA HIS A 96 2.28 -8.44 7.12
C HIS A 96 0.81 -8.75 7.47
N GLY A 97 0.22 -9.77 6.85
CA GLY A 97 -1.21 -10.09 6.93
C GLY A 97 -2.09 -9.21 6.03
N GLN A 98 -3.40 -9.44 6.12
CA GLN A 98 -4.43 -8.64 5.46
C GLN A 98 -4.95 -7.59 6.43
N THR A 99 -4.75 -6.30 6.14
CA THR A 99 -5.34 -5.24 6.97
C THR A 99 -6.85 -5.23 6.82
N VAL A 100 -7.57 -5.34 7.94
CA VAL A 100 -9.03 -5.21 7.99
C VAL A 100 -9.50 -3.94 8.70
N PHE A 101 -8.69 -3.41 9.61
CA PHE A 101 -8.98 -2.15 10.28
C PHE A 101 -7.72 -1.44 10.73
N HIS A 102 -7.71 -0.11 10.64
CA HIS A 102 -6.57 0.73 11.01
C HIS A 102 -7.07 2.06 11.57
N LYS A 103 -6.79 2.34 12.85
CA LYS A 103 -7.23 3.53 13.58
C LYS A 103 -6.18 4.02 14.59
N PRO A 104 -5.05 4.58 14.12
CA PRO A 104 -3.98 5.07 14.99
C PRO A 104 -4.27 6.39 15.70
N THR A 105 -5.35 7.11 15.33
CA THR A 105 -5.67 8.44 15.89
C THR A 105 -6.82 8.42 16.90
N ARG A 106 -7.30 7.24 17.29
CA ARG A 106 -8.33 7.10 18.34
C ARG A 106 -7.73 7.31 19.73
N PRO A 107 -8.55 7.61 20.77
CA PRO A 107 -8.07 7.64 22.15
C PRO A 107 -7.37 6.35 22.56
N GLU A 108 -7.93 5.20 22.17
CA GLU A 108 -7.29 3.89 22.20
C GLU A 108 -6.88 3.51 20.77
N PRO A 109 -5.65 3.84 20.33
CA PRO A 109 -5.21 3.62 18.96
C PRO A 109 -4.92 2.14 18.71
N PHE A 110 -5.30 1.63 17.54
CA PHE A 110 -5.04 0.24 17.19
C PHE A 110 -5.04 -0.02 15.68
N THR A 111 -4.61 -1.21 15.32
CA THR A 111 -4.59 -1.78 13.97
C THR A 111 -4.97 -3.26 14.05
N LEU A 112 -5.55 -3.80 12.99
CA LEU A 112 -5.92 -5.20 12.91
C LEU A 112 -5.57 -5.76 11.53
N GLN A 113 -4.63 -6.69 11.55
CA GLN A 113 -4.22 -7.52 10.42
C GLN A 113 -4.67 -8.96 10.68
N LEU A 114 -5.32 -9.58 9.69
CA LEU A 114 -5.71 -10.99 9.72
C LEU A 114 -4.75 -11.87 8.91
N GLY A 115 -4.76 -13.17 9.20
CA GLY A 115 -3.79 -14.13 8.68
C GLY A 115 -3.02 -14.73 9.84
N ASN A 116 -3.54 -15.83 10.38
CA ASN A 116 -3.01 -16.42 11.61
C ASN A 116 -1.54 -16.88 11.43
N PRO A 117 -0.56 -16.22 12.07
CA PRO A 117 0.86 -16.56 11.86
C PRO A 117 1.23 -17.92 12.44
N SER A 118 0.51 -18.40 13.45
CA SER A 118 0.72 -19.75 14.00
C SER A 118 0.34 -20.83 12.99
N VAL A 119 -0.67 -20.60 12.15
CA VAL A 119 -1.04 -21.51 11.06
C VAL A 119 0.07 -21.54 10.01
N ILE A 120 0.59 -20.37 9.63
CA ILE A 120 1.71 -20.26 8.66
C ILE A 120 2.93 -21.00 9.18
N ALA A 121 3.35 -20.75 10.43
CA ALA A 121 4.50 -21.42 11.03
C ALA A 121 4.29 -22.94 11.13
N ALA A 122 3.11 -23.40 11.53
CA ALA A 122 2.82 -24.83 11.67
C ALA A 122 2.82 -25.58 10.32
N GLN A 123 2.36 -24.95 9.24
CA GLN A 123 2.28 -25.59 7.92
C GLN A 123 3.58 -25.50 7.13
N THR A 124 4.36 -24.44 7.32
CA THR A 124 5.64 -24.24 6.61
C THR A 124 6.83 -24.83 7.37
N GLY A 125 6.71 -24.97 8.69
CA GLY A 125 7.84 -25.34 9.56
C GLY A 125 8.86 -24.21 9.76
N ILE A 126 8.56 -22.98 9.30
CA ILE A 126 9.47 -21.83 9.35
C ILE A 126 8.99 -20.84 10.41
N THR A 127 9.94 -20.27 11.16
CA THR A 127 9.67 -19.19 12.11
C THR A 127 8.94 -18.05 11.41
N THR A 128 7.76 -17.66 11.91
CA THR A 128 6.95 -16.59 11.30
C THR A 128 6.89 -15.38 12.23
N VAL A 129 7.38 -14.25 11.76
CA VAL A 129 7.30 -12.93 12.41
C VAL A 129 6.16 -12.15 11.78
N ALA A 130 5.27 -11.59 12.58
CA ALA A 130 4.08 -10.87 12.12
C ALA A 130 3.76 -9.67 13.03
N ASP A 131 2.65 -8.99 12.76
CA ASP A 131 2.12 -7.88 13.58
C ASP A 131 3.08 -6.66 13.70
N PHE A 132 3.73 -6.32 12.60
CA PHE A 132 4.73 -5.24 12.54
C PHE A 132 4.18 -3.85 12.92
N ARG A 133 2.87 -3.62 12.76
CA ARG A 133 2.26 -2.29 12.95
C ARG A 133 1.94 -1.98 14.40
N SER A 134 1.61 -2.98 15.20
CA SER A 134 1.08 -2.78 16.55
C SER A 134 2.11 -2.19 17.50
N LEU A 135 3.39 -2.56 17.38
CA LEU A 135 4.46 -2.00 18.20
C LEU A 135 4.65 -0.49 17.95
N ASP A 136 4.65 -0.06 16.69
CA ASP A 136 4.76 1.37 16.35
C ASP A 136 3.62 2.18 16.96
N ILE A 137 2.37 1.69 16.85
CA ILE A 137 1.21 2.32 17.48
C ILE A 137 1.33 2.35 19.01
N ALA A 138 1.80 1.27 19.63
CA ALA A 138 2.00 1.20 21.08
C ALA A 138 3.05 2.21 21.59
N LEU A 139 3.99 2.61 20.73
CA LEU A 139 4.99 3.65 20.99
C LEU A 139 4.53 5.07 20.60
N GLY A 140 3.26 5.24 20.21
CA GLY A 140 2.68 6.53 19.84
C GLY A 140 2.84 6.90 18.37
N GLY A 141 3.33 5.98 17.53
CA GLY A 141 3.40 6.12 16.08
C GLY A 141 2.05 5.94 15.38
N GLN A 142 2.08 5.88 14.05
CA GLN A 142 0.88 5.73 13.22
C GLN A 142 0.65 4.29 12.74
N GLY A 143 1.61 3.38 12.94
CA GLY A 143 1.63 2.02 12.38
C GLY A 143 1.82 1.99 10.86
N ALA A 144 2.08 3.13 10.22
CA ALA A 144 2.22 3.30 8.78
C ALA A 144 2.80 4.68 8.41
N PRO A 145 3.51 4.79 7.26
CA PRO A 145 4.12 3.71 6.51
C PRO A 145 5.34 3.14 7.27
N LEU A 146 5.56 1.82 7.21
CA LEU A 146 6.75 1.17 7.81
C LEU A 146 7.91 1.02 6.82
N ALA A 147 7.63 1.16 5.52
CA ALA A 147 8.61 1.12 4.45
C ALA A 147 9.77 2.14 4.59
N PRO A 148 9.63 3.33 5.21
CA PRO A 148 10.72 4.28 5.36
C PRO A 148 12.00 3.67 5.95
N VAL A 149 11.90 2.78 6.93
CA VAL A 149 13.08 2.14 7.56
C VAL A 149 13.81 1.25 6.56
N PHE A 150 13.06 0.50 5.75
CA PHE A 150 13.64 -0.33 4.69
C PHE A 150 14.22 0.52 3.56
N HIS A 151 13.54 1.60 3.18
CA HIS A 151 14.03 2.55 2.18
C HIS A 151 15.32 3.24 2.63
N ASP A 152 15.43 3.60 3.91
CA ASP A 152 16.64 4.17 4.47
C ASP A 152 17.81 3.20 4.37
N TRP A 153 17.61 1.96 4.84
CA TRP A 153 18.63 0.92 4.75
C TRP A 153 19.09 0.65 3.31
N LEU A 154 18.18 0.57 2.35
CA LEU A 154 18.51 0.18 0.97
C LEU A 154 18.94 1.36 0.08
N PHE A 155 18.32 2.52 0.26
CA PHE A 155 18.42 3.63 -0.69
C PHE A 155 19.06 4.89 -0.11
N SER A 156 19.43 4.95 1.17
CA SER A 156 20.11 6.15 1.67
C SER A 156 21.47 6.37 1.02
N SER A 157 21.91 7.62 1.05
CA SER A 157 23.20 8.04 0.53
C SER A 157 23.80 9.09 1.45
N PRO A 158 25.12 9.03 1.70
CA PRO A 158 25.80 10.06 2.49
C PRO A 158 25.89 11.40 1.75
N ASP A 159 25.78 11.40 0.41
CA ASP A 159 26.11 12.58 -0.42
C ASP A 159 24.88 13.25 -1.04
N GLU A 160 23.72 12.59 -1.06
CA GLU A 160 22.55 13.10 -1.77
C GLU A 160 21.23 12.83 -1.06
N THR A 161 20.31 13.78 -1.17
CA THR A 161 18.92 13.58 -0.75
C THR A 161 18.17 12.80 -1.82
N ARG A 162 17.51 11.71 -1.40
CA ARG A 162 16.68 10.86 -2.26
C ARG A 162 15.25 10.83 -1.73
N VAL A 163 14.30 10.65 -2.64
CA VAL A 163 12.90 10.43 -2.28
C VAL A 163 12.42 9.13 -2.91
N VAL A 164 11.91 8.23 -2.09
CA VAL A 164 11.18 7.05 -2.58
C VAL A 164 9.70 7.39 -2.61
N VAL A 165 9.04 7.13 -3.74
CA VAL A 165 7.60 7.38 -3.93
C VAL A 165 6.95 6.06 -4.29
N ASN A 166 6.12 5.54 -3.38
CA ASN A 166 5.26 4.40 -3.65
C ASN A 166 3.89 4.87 -4.10
N ILE A 167 3.51 4.55 -5.34
CA ILE A 167 2.19 4.84 -5.92
C ILE A 167 1.33 3.58 -5.81
N GLY A 168 0.71 3.38 -4.64
CA GLY A 168 -0.29 2.34 -4.42
C GLY A 168 -1.70 2.89 -4.59
N GLY A 169 -2.69 2.33 -3.87
CA GLY A 169 -4.00 3.00 -3.76
C GLY A 169 -3.89 4.41 -3.17
N ILE A 170 -3.02 4.57 -2.16
CA ILE A 170 -2.56 5.84 -1.59
C ILE A 170 -1.08 5.99 -1.92
N SER A 171 -0.68 7.20 -2.28
CA SER A 171 0.72 7.53 -2.53
C SER A 171 1.42 7.89 -1.23
N ASN A 172 2.56 7.27 -0.97
CA ASN A 172 3.39 7.58 0.20
C ASN A 172 4.85 7.84 -0.20
N LEU A 173 5.47 8.77 0.52
CA LEU A 173 6.80 9.27 0.25
C LEU A 173 7.70 8.93 1.43
N THR A 174 8.95 8.58 1.13
CA THR A 174 10.05 8.53 2.09
C THR A 174 11.13 9.50 1.67
N PHE A 175 11.50 10.41 2.57
CA PHE A 175 12.58 11.37 2.38
C PHE A 175 13.83 10.88 3.08
N LEU A 176 14.85 10.59 2.28
CA LEU A 176 16.15 10.09 2.71
C LEU A 176 17.15 11.23 2.60
N HIS A 177 17.40 11.88 3.74
CA HIS A 177 18.39 12.95 3.86
C HIS A 177 19.61 12.43 4.63
N PRO A 178 20.85 12.72 4.20
CA PRO A 178 22.04 12.31 4.95
C PRO A 178 22.10 12.91 6.36
N ASP A 179 21.63 14.16 6.51
CA ASP A 179 21.79 14.95 7.74
C ASP A 179 20.47 15.21 8.50
N LYS A 180 19.37 14.56 8.12
CA LYS A 180 18.07 14.75 8.81
C LYS A 180 17.49 13.42 9.23
N ALA A 181 16.63 13.47 10.25
CA ALA A 181 15.84 12.32 10.65
C ALA A 181 15.02 11.79 9.47
N LEU A 182 14.99 10.46 9.35
CA LEU A 182 14.12 9.74 8.43
C LEU A 182 12.69 10.24 8.57
N SER A 183 12.05 10.54 7.44
CA SER A 183 10.65 10.96 7.43
C SER A 183 9.90 10.33 6.27
N GLY A 184 8.63 10.05 6.50
CA GLY A 184 7.73 9.57 5.47
C GLY A 184 6.27 9.81 5.85
N PHE A 185 5.43 9.97 4.85
CA PHE A 185 4.02 10.29 5.01
C PHE A 185 3.25 10.05 3.71
N ASP A 186 1.92 10.04 3.79
CA ASP A 186 1.06 9.91 2.61
C ASP A 186 0.86 11.28 1.93
N SER A 187 1.13 11.39 0.63
CA SER A 187 0.85 12.64 -0.11
C SER A 187 -0.63 12.79 -0.44
N GLY A 188 -1.37 11.67 -0.58
CA GLY A 188 -2.75 11.69 -1.02
C GLY A 188 -3.16 10.43 -1.80
N PRO A 189 -4.20 10.51 -2.64
CA PRO A 189 -4.58 9.39 -3.49
C PRO A 189 -3.41 9.03 -4.44
N GLY A 190 -3.22 7.72 -4.63
CA GLY A 190 -2.41 7.18 -5.72
C GLY A 190 -3.34 6.73 -6.84
N ASN A 191 -3.51 5.42 -6.98
CA ASN A 191 -4.37 4.79 -7.97
C ASN A 191 -5.84 4.66 -7.52
N THR A 192 -6.16 4.83 -6.22
CA THR A 192 -7.49 4.45 -5.69
C THR A 192 -8.67 5.17 -6.36
N LEU A 193 -8.54 6.45 -6.73
CA LEU A 193 -9.62 7.20 -7.38
C LEU A 193 -9.70 6.83 -8.87
N MET A 194 -8.56 6.72 -9.53
CA MET A 194 -8.45 6.33 -10.95
C MET A 194 -9.00 4.93 -11.20
N ASP A 195 -8.67 3.97 -10.33
CA ASP A 195 -9.15 2.59 -10.41
C ASP A 195 -10.67 2.52 -10.20
N ALA A 196 -11.17 3.23 -9.20
CA ALA A 196 -12.59 3.27 -8.90
C ALA A 196 -13.40 3.93 -10.04
N TRP A 197 -12.87 5.00 -10.64
CA TRP A 197 -13.49 5.68 -11.77
C TRP A 197 -13.46 4.81 -13.04
N SER A 198 -12.32 4.20 -13.36
CA SER A 198 -12.19 3.21 -14.45
C SER A 198 -13.19 2.06 -14.30
N LYS A 199 -13.33 1.52 -13.09
CA LYS A 199 -14.29 0.44 -12.83
C LYS A 199 -15.73 0.90 -13.04
N GLN A 200 -16.06 2.11 -12.61
CA GLN A 200 -17.42 2.66 -12.74
C GLN A 200 -17.80 2.96 -14.20
N CYS A 201 -16.91 3.57 -14.98
CA CYS A 201 -17.23 4.07 -16.32
C CYS A 201 -17.02 3.03 -17.42
N ILE A 202 -15.95 2.24 -17.34
CA ILE A 202 -15.56 1.31 -18.41
C ILE A 202 -15.43 -0.16 -17.94
N GLY A 203 -15.76 -0.45 -16.68
CA GLY A 203 -15.76 -1.80 -16.12
C GLY A 203 -14.37 -2.43 -15.95
N LYS A 204 -13.28 -1.66 -16.13
CA LYS A 204 -11.90 -2.14 -15.99
C LYS A 204 -11.37 -1.87 -14.58
N PRO A 205 -10.59 -2.79 -13.98
CA PRO A 205 -10.09 -2.65 -12.62
C PRO A 205 -9.13 -1.46 -12.43
N TYR A 206 -8.41 -1.08 -13.49
CA TYR A 206 -7.50 0.07 -13.53
C TYR A 206 -7.34 0.54 -14.99
N ASP A 207 -6.79 1.75 -15.16
CA ASP A 207 -6.42 2.30 -16.45
C ASP A 207 -5.03 1.84 -16.88
N THR A 208 -4.98 0.82 -17.73
CA THR A 208 -3.73 0.20 -18.18
C THR A 208 -2.82 1.22 -18.88
N ASN A 209 -1.62 1.43 -18.31
CA ASN A 209 -0.60 2.38 -18.78
C ASN A 209 -1.09 3.84 -18.88
N GLY A 210 -2.16 4.21 -18.15
CA GLY A 210 -2.77 5.53 -18.27
C GLY A 210 -3.37 5.79 -19.66
N GLY A 211 -3.65 4.73 -20.43
CA GLY A 211 -4.06 4.85 -21.82
C GLY A 211 -5.41 5.55 -21.99
N TRP A 212 -6.33 5.40 -21.06
CA TRP A 212 -7.62 6.10 -21.07
C TRP A 212 -7.48 7.56 -20.60
N ALA A 213 -6.75 7.80 -19.50
CA ALA A 213 -6.41 9.14 -19.02
C ALA A 213 -5.76 9.99 -20.12
N ALA A 214 -4.83 9.41 -20.89
CA ALA A 214 -4.17 10.09 -21.99
C ALA A 214 -5.09 10.50 -23.16
N THR A 215 -6.32 9.97 -23.23
CA THR A 215 -7.31 10.41 -24.23
C THR A 215 -8.14 11.60 -23.77
N GLY A 216 -8.11 11.93 -22.48
CA GLY A 216 -8.81 13.08 -21.91
C GLY A 216 -7.96 14.33 -21.84
N GLN A 217 -8.58 15.42 -21.40
CA GLN A 217 -7.93 16.68 -21.06
C GLN A 217 -8.11 16.98 -19.57
N VAL A 218 -7.06 17.50 -18.95
CA VAL A 218 -7.12 17.93 -17.55
C VAL A 218 -8.09 19.10 -17.42
N LEU A 219 -9.03 18.97 -16.49
CA LEU A 219 -10.04 19.98 -16.18
C LEU A 219 -9.53 20.86 -15.04
N GLU A 220 -8.82 21.94 -15.38
CA GLU A 220 -8.21 22.86 -14.40
C GLU A 220 -9.15 23.33 -13.28
N PRO A 221 -10.43 23.67 -13.52
CA PRO A 221 -11.34 24.06 -12.44
C PRO A 221 -11.62 22.92 -11.45
N LEU A 222 -11.79 21.70 -11.96
CA LEU A 222 -12.00 20.52 -11.12
C LEU A 222 -10.71 20.19 -10.34
N LEU A 223 -9.56 20.20 -11.01
CA LEU A 223 -8.27 19.96 -10.38
C LEU A 223 -8.01 20.96 -9.24
N THR A 224 -8.24 22.24 -9.48
CA THR A 224 -8.10 23.30 -8.48
C THR A 224 -8.98 23.05 -7.27
N TYR A 225 -10.24 22.63 -7.49
CA TYR A 225 -11.16 22.28 -6.41
C TYR A 225 -10.66 21.07 -5.60
N LEU A 226 -10.26 19.99 -6.28
CA LEU A 226 -9.75 18.78 -5.63
C LEU A 226 -8.50 19.09 -4.79
N MET A 227 -7.57 19.86 -5.34
CA MET A 227 -6.33 20.28 -4.67
C MET A 227 -6.55 21.17 -3.44
N ALA A 228 -7.72 21.78 -3.30
CA ALA A 228 -8.07 22.61 -2.15
C ALA A 228 -8.49 21.79 -0.91
N ASP A 229 -8.56 20.46 -1.00
CA ASP A 229 -8.88 19.61 0.14
C ASP A 229 -7.91 19.85 1.32
N PRO A 230 -8.40 20.04 2.56
CA PRO A 230 -7.57 20.33 3.73
C PRO A 230 -6.49 19.28 4.02
N PHE A 231 -6.66 18.04 3.57
CA PHE A 231 -5.66 16.99 3.73
C PHE A 231 -4.31 17.38 3.11
N PHE A 232 -4.31 17.98 1.92
CA PHE A 232 -3.07 18.33 1.20
C PHE A 232 -2.27 19.43 1.90
N ALA A 233 -2.94 20.27 2.69
CA ALA A 233 -2.31 21.33 3.50
C ALA A 233 -1.75 20.84 4.85
N LYS A 234 -2.07 19.62 5.30
CA LYS A 234 -1.56 19.10 6.57
C LYS A 234 -0.04 18.95 6.55
N LYS A 235 0.59 19.24 7.70
CA LYS A 235 2.02 18.97 7.92
C LYS A 235 2.23 17.50 8.30
N PRO A 236 3.36 16.88 7.93
CA PRO A 236 3.74 15.55 8.44
C PRO A 236 3.91 15.54 9.98
N PRO A 237 3.72 14.39 10.64
CA PRO A 237 3.26 13.11 10.08
C PRO A 237 1.78 13.16 9.69
N LYS A 238 1.46 12.64 8.49
CA LYS A 238 0.09 12.51 8.00
C LYS A 238 -0.08 11.17 7.27
N SER A 239 -1.19 10.50 7.50
CA SER A 239 -1.59 9.29 6.79
C SER A 239 -3.06 9.36 6.41
N THR A 240 -3.46 8.58 5.41
CA THR A 240 -4.83 8.52 4.89
C THR A 240 -5.11 7.14 4.28
N GLY A 241 -6.33 6.97 3.78
CA GLY A 241 -6.78 5.70 3.21
C GLY A 241 -7.98 5.85 2.30
N ARG A 242 -8.47 4.71 1.83
CA ARG A 242 -9.66 4.59 0.97
C ARG A 242 -10.93 5.04 1.68
N GLU A 243 -10.93 5.09 3.01
CA GLU A 243 -12.03 5.65 3.78
C GLU A 243 -12.19 7.16 3.62
N TYR A 244 -11.14 7.87 3.19
CA TYR A 244 -11.19 9.31 2.93
C TYR A 244 -11.28 9.59 1.43
N PHE A 245 -10.30 9.14 0.65
CA PHE A 245 -10.29 9.32 -0.80
C PHE A 245 -11.02 8.17 -1.50
N ASN A 246 -12.31 8.37 -1.79
CA ASN A 246 -13.20 7.39 -2.43
C ASN A 246 -14.15 8.04 -3.45
N LEU A 247 -15.00 7.24 -4.06
CA LEU A 247 -15.97 7.70 -5.06
C LEU A 247 -16.99 8.69 -4.51
N ASP A 248 -17.35 8.62 -3.23
CA ASP A 248 -18.30 9.58 -2.66
C ASP A 248 -17.65 10.96 -2.49
N TRP A 249 -16.39 11.00 -2.03
CA TRP A 249 -15.56 12.22 -2.06
C TRP A 249 -15.44 12.80 -3.47
N LEU A 250 -15.22 11.94 -4.48
CA LEU A 250 -15.16 12.38 -5.88
C LEU A 250 -16.51 12.91 -6.39
N LYS A 251 -17.63 12.26 -6.07
CA LYS A 251 -18.97 12.70 -6.51
C LYS A 251 -19.29 14.10 -5.98
N GLU A 252 -18.93 14.41 -4.74
CA GLU A 252 -19.10 15.75 -4.18
C GLU A 252 -18.34 16.81 -4.99
N ALA A 253 -17.10 16.51 -5.40
CA ALA A 253 -16.32 17.39 -6.27
C ALA A 253 -16.90 17.52 -7.69
N LEU A 254 -17.38 16.41 -8.27
CA LEU A 254 -17.99 16.40 -9.61
C LEU A 254 -19.30 17.20 -9.64
N ALA A 255 -20.08 17.23 -8.56
CA ALA A 255 -21.29 18.04 -8.46
C ALA A 255 -21.00 19.54 -8.59
N VAL A 256 -19.85 20.00 -8.08
CA VAL A 256 -19.39 21.40 -8.26
C VAL A 256 -18.97 21.66 -9.71
N GLY A 257 -18.44 20.64 -10.39
CA GLY A 257 -18.02 20.68 -11.79
C GLY A 257 -19.11 20.37 -12.82
N GLU A 258 -20.36 20.12 -12.42
CA GLU A 258 -21.43 19.62 -13.31
C GLU A 258 -21.71 20.55 -14.51
N GLN A 259 -21.45 21.85 -14.35
CA GLN A 259 -21.56 22.83 -15.42
C GLN A 259 -20.56 22.60 -16.58
N LEU A 260 -19.44 21.91 -16.32
CA LEU A 260 -18.41 21.62 -17.32
C LEU A 260 -18.82 20.50 -18.27
N LYS A 261 -19.85 19.69 -17.93
CA LYS A 261 -20.27 18.48 -18.66
C LYS A 261 -19.07 17.64 -19.14
N PRO A 262 -18.14 17.29 -18.24
CA PRO A 262 -16.92 16.61 -18.63
C PRO A 262 -17.22 15.23 -19.19
N ILE A 263 -16.42 14.79 -20.16
CA ILE A 263 -16.43 13.37 -20.54
C ILE A 263 -15.64 12.56 -19.51
N ASP A 264 -15.97 11.28 -19.36
CA ASP A 264 -15.37 10.44 -18.32
C ASP A 264 -13.83 10.36 -18.43
N ALA A 265 -13.29 10.45 -19.64
CA ALA A 265 -11.84 10.47 -19.90
C ALA A 265 -11.15 11.74 -19.33
N ASP A 266 -11.81 12.89 -19.37
CA ASP A 266 -11.28 14.14 -18.82
C ASP A 266 -11.22 14.09 -17.29
N ILE A 267 -12.22 13.47 -16.66
CA ILE A 267 -12.19 13.18 -15.22
C ILE A 267 -11.02 12.26 -14.90
N GLN A 268 -10.83 11.17 -15.66
CA GLN A 268 -9.70 10.26 -15.46
C GLN A 268 -8.35 10.97 -15.60
N ALA A 269 -8.18 11.82 -16.62
CA ALA A 269 -6.98 12.64 -16.82
C ALA A 269 -6.74 13.58 -15.62
N THR A 270 -7.79 14.22 -15.13
CA THR A 270 -7.73 15.13 -13.97
C THR A 270 -7.36 14.41 -12.68
N LEU A 271 -7.85 13.17 -12.47
CA LEU A 271 -7.47 12.34 -11.32
C LEU A 271 -6.00 11.90 -11.39
N SER A 272 -5.50 11.58 -12.58
CA SER A 272 -4.09 11.28 -12.79
C SER A 272 -3.20 12.48 -12.47
N GLU A 273 -3.58 13.67 -12.95
CA GLU A 273 -2.87 14.93 -12.66
C GLU A 273 -2.92 15.29 -11.17
N LEU A 274 -4.05 15.07 -10.48
CA LEU A 274 -4.16 15.26 -9.03
C LEU A 274 -3.10 14.44 -8.27
N THR A 275 -2.97 13.16 -8.60
CA THR A 275 -1.96 12.28 -7.98
C THR A 275 -0.54 12.81 -8.24
N ALA A 276 -0.22 13.18 -9.47
CA ALA A 276 1.10 13.72 -9.83
C ALA A 276 1.40 15.04 -9.08
N GLN A 277 0.48 16.00 -9.07
CA GLN A 277 0.68 17.29 -8.43
C GLN A 277 0.80 17.19 -6.92
N THR A 278 0.03 16.34 -6.25
CA THR A 278 0.14 16.17 -4.79
C THR A 278 1.50 15.59 -4.39
N ILE A 279 2.03 14.63 -5.15
CA ILE A 279 3.39 14.09 -4.98
C ILE A 279 4.43 15.19 -5.19
N VAL A 280 4.40 15.89 -6.33
CA VAL A 280 5.38 16.94 -6.66
C VAL A 280 5.35 18.09 -5.64
N ASN A 281 4.17 18.52 -5.21
CA ASN A 281 4.01 19.57 -4.21
C ASN A 281 4.62 19.17 -2.87
N ASP A 282 4.48 17.91 -2.45
CA ASP A 282 5.12 17.43 -1.22
C ASP A 282 6.64 17.26 -1.38
N ILE A 283 7.13 16.78 -2.54
CA ILE A 283 8.58 16.68 -2.82
C ILE A 283 9.25 18.06 -2.83
N SER A 284 8.61 19.07 -3.43
CA SER A 284 9.18 20.42 -3.59
C SER A 284 9.48 21.10 -2.25
N LYS A 285 8.79 20.72 -1.16
CA LYS A 285 9.02 21.22 0.20
C LYS A 285 10.35 20.79 0.81
N PHE A 286 11.03 19.79 0.23
CA PHE A 286 12.26 19.17 0.77
C PHE A 286 13.48 19.28 -0.16
N GLN A 287 13.44 20.22 -1.11
CA GLN A 287 14.55 20.48 -2.04
C GLN A 287 15.85 20.91 -1.34
N PRO A 288 17.04 20.62 -1.91
CA PRO A 288 17.24 19.92 -3.19
C PRO A 288 17.02 18.41 -3.08
N VAL A 289 16.35 17.82 -4.07
CA VAL A 289 16.22 16.36 -4.22
C VAL A 289 17.01 15.93 -5.44
N ALA A 290 18.02 15.08 -5.24
CA ALA A 290 18.90 14.63 -6.31
C ALA A 290 18.30 13.46 -7.10
N ARG A 291 17.50 12.61 -6.44
CA ARG A 291 16.92 11.42 -7.04
C ARG A 291 15.52 11.12 -6.51
N ILE A 292 14.64 10.74 -7.43
CA ILE A 292 13.32 10.18 -7.12
C ILE A 292 13.32 8.72 -7.56
N ILE A 293 12.94 7.82 -6.66
CA ILE A 293 12.85 6.38 -6.89
C ILE A 293 11.37 6.02 -6.83
N LEU A 294 10.81 5.58 -7.96
CA LEU A 294 9.40 5.18 -8.04
C LEU A 294 9.25 3.69 -7.77
N CYS A 295 8.25 3.33 -6.98
CA CYS A 295 7.77 1.97 -6.79
C CYS A 295 6.24 1.96 -6.66
N GLY A 296 5.64 0.77 -6.55
CA GLY A 296 4.19 0.61 -6.65
C GLY A 296 3.73 0.24 -8.05
N GLY A 297 2.41 0.33 -8.27
CA GLY A 297 1.74 -0.13 -9.49
C GLY A 297 1.64 0.92 -10.59
#